data_AF-A0A510KY55-F1
#
_entry.id   AF-A0A510KY55-F1
#
_cell.length_a   1.000
_cell.length_b   1.000
_cell.length_c   1.000
_cell.angle_alpha   90.00
_cell.angle_beta   90.00
_cell.angle_gamma   90.00
#
_symmetry.space_group_name_H-M   'P 1'
#
loop_
_entity.id
_entity.type
_entity.pdbx_description
1 polymer ?
#
loop_
_entity_poly.entity_id
_entity_poly.type
_entity_poly.pdbx_seq_one_letter_code
_entity_poly.pdbx_strand_id
1 'polypeptide(L)'
;MKAAIENSPYDFRITSGARTTEEQKALFALGRTKPGKIVTYANGVTSKSNHQIKSDGFGHAVDIFLTGVYENGSYRKFSEQEGYDVKRLKDVADHILAVAKSKNINIGWGGNWKKKDTPHFELK
;
A
#
# COMPACT_ATOMS: atom_id res chain seq x y z
N MET A 1 8.93 -4.93 4.22
CA MET A 1 7.67 -5.71 4.32
C MET A 1 7.85 -7.08 4.95
N LYS A 2 8.71 -8.00 4.46
CA LYS A 2 8.89 -9.33 5.09
C LYS A 2 9.10 -9.28 6.61
N ALA A 3 10.07 -8.50 7.09
CA ALA A 3 10.29 -8.36 8.54
C ALA A 3 9.13 -7.71 9.32
N ALA A 4 8.26 -6.95 8.65
CA ALA A 4 7.17 -6.24 9.29
C ALA A 4 5.88 -7.07 9.37
N ILE A 5 5.75 -8.17 8.62
CA ILE A 5 4.57 -9.05 8.73
C ILE A 5 4.69 -9.99 9.93
N GLU A 6 5.91 -10.40 10.29
CA GLU A 6 6.18 -11.46 11.29
C GLU A 6 5.59 -11.17 12.67
N ASN A 7 5.53 -9.89 13.08
CA ASN A 7 5.03 -9.47 14.39
C ASN A 7 4.01 -8.33 14.27
N SER A 8 3.34 -8.25 13.12
CA SER A 8 2.29 -7.25 12.89
C SER A 8 1.07 -7.53 13.78
N PRO A 9 0.35 -6.49 14.25
CA PRO A 9 -0.90 -6.70 15.00
C PRO A 9 -1.99 -7.41 14.19
N TYR A 10 -1.93 -7.30 12.86
CA TYR A 10 -2.80 -7.96 11.91
C TYR A 10 -1.99 -8.50 10.73
N ASP A 11 -2.33 -9.68 10.23
CA ASP A 11 -1.73 -10.19 9.00
C ASP A 11 -2.14 -9.30 7.83
N PHE A 12 -1.24 -9.15 6.85
CA PHE A 12 -1.51 -8.38 5.64
C PHE A 12 -0.81 -8.98 4.43
N ARG A 13 -1.33 -8.67 3.24
CA ARG A 13 -0.69 -9.02 1.96
C ARG A 13 -0.42 -7.78 1.13
N ILE A 14 0.52 -7.89 0.20
CA ILE A 14 0.73 -6.86 -0.82
C ILE A 14 -0.34 -7.01 -1.90
N THR A 15 -1.05 -5.93 -2.20
CA THR A 15 -2.07 -5.86 -3.26
C THR A 15 -1.56 -5.16 -4.52
N SER A 16 -0.59 -4.27 -4.37
CA SER A 16 0.09 -3.64 -5.51
C SER A 16 1.57 -3.41 -5.21
N GLY A 17 2.41 -3.59 -6.23
CA GLY A 17 3.85 -3.36 -6.17
C GLY A 17 4.31 -2.48 -7.33
N ALA A 18 5.47 -2.82 -7.89
CA ALA A 18 6.01 -2.12 -9.06
C ALA A 18 5.08 -2.26 -10.27
N ARG A 19 5.01 -1.21 -11.08
CA ARG A 19 4.24 -1.18 -12.34
C ARG A 19 4.95 -0.39 -13.43
N THR A 20 4.65 -0.68 -14.68
CA THR A 20 5.12 0.04 -15.85
C THR A 20 4.39 1.37 -16.02
N THR A 21 4.91 2.23 -16.91
CA THR A 21 4.22 3.49 -17.27
C THR A 21 2.90 3.20 -17.99
N GLU A 22 2.85 2.15 -18.80
CA GLU A 22 1.68 1.70 -19.55
C GLU A 22 0.58 1.22 -18.60
N GLU A 23 0.94 0.43 -17.58
CA GLU A 23 0.02 0.00 -16.52
C GLU A 23 -0.52 1.20 -15.74
N GLN A 24 0.33 2.17 -15.37
CA GLN A 24 -0.12 3.37 -14.67
C GLN A 24 -1.07 4.21 -15.55
N LYS A 25 -0.79 4.36 -16.85
CA LYS A 25 -1.70 5.03 -17.80
C LYS A 25 -3.03 4.30 -17.91
N ALA A 26 -3.02 2.96 -17.93
CA ALA A 26 -4.24 2.16 -17.95
C ALA A 26 -5.09 2.35 -16.68
N LEU A 27 -4.47 2.41 -15.50
CA LEU A 27 -5.16 2.72 -14.24
C LEU A 27 -5.73 4.15 -14.24
N PHE A 28 -4.98 5.12 -14.78
CA PHE A 28 -5.45 6.50 -14.90
C PHE A 28 -6.65 6.63 -15.85
N ALA A 29 -6.76 5.79 -16.88
CA ALA A 29 -7.88 5.80 -17.82
C ALA A 29 -9.23 5.37 -17.19
N LEU A 30 -9.20 4.57 -16.11
CA LEU A 30 -10.42 4.09 -15.44
C LEU A 30 -11.23 5.25 -14.83
N GLY A 31 -12.53 5.26 -15.11
CA GLY A 31 -13.45 6.33 -14.71
C GLY A 31 -13.24 7.65 -15.45
N ARG A 32 -12.41 7.65 -16.51
CA ARG A 32 -12.15 8.82 -17.37
C ARG A 32 -12.46 8.50 -18.83
N THR A 33 -11.62 7.69 -19.46
CA THR A 33 -11.76 7.25 -20.86
C THR A 33 -12.12 5.77 -20.99
N LYS A 34 -12.08 5.03 -19.87
CA LYS A 34 -12.54 3.64 -19.75
C LYS A 34 -13.54 3.52 -18.60
N PRO A 35 -14.52 2.59 -18.66
CA PRO A 35 -15.43 2.35 -17.55
C PRO A 35 -14.68 1.87 -16.30
N GLY A 36 -15.21 2.17 -15.12
CA GLY A 36 -14.62 1.80 -13.83
C GLY A 36 -14.56 2.96 -12.85
N LYS A 37 -14.12 2.67 -11.61
CA LYS A 37 -13.87 3.71 -10.60
C LYS A 37 -12.53 4.40 -10.88
N ILE A 38 -12.41 5.68 -10.53
CA ILE A 38 -11.12 6.37 -10.50
C ILE A 38 -10.30 5.77 -9.35
N VAL A 39 -9.20 5.09 -9.70
CA VAL A 39 -8.29 4.43 -8.73
C VAL A 39 -6.95 5.15 -8.56
N THR A 40 -6.67 6.16 -9.39
CA THR A 40 -5.45 6.95 -9.27
C THR A 40 -5.63 8.35 -9.85
N TYR A 41 -4.80 9.28 -9.37
CA TYR A 41 -4.69 10.65 -9.88
C TYR A 41 -3.35 10.93 -10.57
N ALA A 42 -2.41 9.98 -10.50
CA ALA A 42 -1.14 10.06 -11.22
C ALA A 42 -1.32 9.55 -12.65
N ASN A 43 -1.02 10.39 -13.65
CA ASN A 43 -1.18 10.03 -15.06
C ASN A 43 -0.04 9.17 -15.63
N GLY A 44 1.03 9.00 -14.87
CA GLY A 44 2.18 8.18 -15.22
C GLY A 44 3.29 8.90 -16.00
N VAL A 45 3.08 10.16 -16.40
CA VAL A 45 4.02 10.91 -17.25
C VAL A 45 4.45 12.21 -16.57
N THR A 46 3.54 13.18 -16.47
CA THR A 46 3.81 14.47 -15.79
C THR A 46 3.53 14.40 -14.29
N SER A 47 2.65 13.48 -13.87
CA SER A 47 2.42 13.11 -12.48
C SER A 47 2.70 11.61 -12.33
N LYS A 48 3.89 11.29 -11.82
CA LYS A 48 4.36 9.91 -11.68
C LYS A 48 3.96 9.33 -10.33
N SER A 49 3.59 8.05 -10.32
CA SER A 49 3.35 7.28 -9.11
C SER A 49 4.67 6.66 -8.61
N ASN A 50 4.85 6.56 -7.29
CA ASN A 50 6.00 5.83 -6.73
C ASN A 50 5.95 4.32 -6.98
N HIS A 51 4.80 3.77 -7.40
CA HIS A 51 4.75 2.39 -7.89
C HIS A 51 5.45 2.22 -9.25
N GLN A 52 5.61 3.29 -10.03
CA GLN A 52 6.26 3.16 -11.32
C GLN A 52 7.73 2.81 -11.16
N ILE A 53 8.19 1.87 -11.97
CA ILE A 53 9.60 1.50 -12.07
C ILE A 53 10.42 2.75 -12.43
N LYS A 54 11.42 3.05 -11.61
CA LYS A 54 12.33 4.19 -11.79
C LYS A 54 13.60 3.76 -12.51
N SER A 55 14.54 4.69 -12.66
CA SER A 55 15.83 4.45 -13.34
C SER A 55 16.70 3.38 -12.66
N ASP A 56 16.46 3.10 -11.39
CA ASP A 56 17.14 2.04 -10.64
C ASP A 56 16.53 0.64 -10.87
N GLY A 57 15.48 0.53 -11.69
CA GLY A 57 14.82 -0.74 -11.99
C GLY A 57 13.75 -1.16 -10.98
N PHE A 58 13.44 -0.32 -9.98
CA PHE A 58 12.48 -0.67 -8.93
C PHE A 58 11.28 0.28 -8.86
N GLY A 59 10.13 -0.28 -8.46
CA GLY A 59 9.03 0.51 -7.90
C GLY A 59 9.32 0.80 -6.43
N HIS A 60 9.04 2.02 -5.98
CA HIS A 60 9.35 2.52 -4.64
C HIS A 60 8.14 2.57 -3.73
N ALA A 61 7.04 1.93 -4.12
CA ALA A 61 5.81 1.87 -3.33
C ALA A 61 5.14 0.50 -3.40
N VAL A 62 4.39 0.21 -2.34
CA VAL A 62 3.52 -0.96 -2.24
C VAL A 62 2.21 -0.58 -1.56
N ASP A 63 1.14 -1.26 -1.95
CA ASP A 63 -0.16 -1.20 -1.30
C ASP A 63 -0.40 -2.48 -0.51
N ILE A 64 -1.04 -2.38 0.65
CA ILE A 64 -1.37 -3.53 1.50
C ILE A 64 -2.87 -3.72 1.70
N PHE A 65 -3.27 -4.94 2.06
CA PHE A 65 -4.60 -5.26 2.55
C PHE A 65 -4.49 -6.17 3.78
N LEU A 66 -5.22 -5.86 4.85
CA LEU A 66 -5.20 -6.68 6.06
C LEU A 66 -6.03 -7.95 5.85
N THR A 67 -5.44 -9.12 6.11
CA THR A 67 -6.03 -10.41 5.76
C THR A 67 -6.70 -11.11 6.93
N GLY A 68 -6.34 -10.78 8.17
CA GLY A 68 -6.88 -11.44 9.34
C GLY A 68 -6.04 -11.25 10.58
N VAL A 69 -6.40 -12.04 11.60
CA VAL A 69 -5.77 -12.02 12.92
C VAL A 69 -5.85 -13.41 13.55
N TYR A 70 -4.88 -13.76 14.37
CA TYR A 70 -4.97 -14.90 15.26
C TYR A 70 -5.62 -14.49 16.58
N GLU A 71 -6.77 -15.09 16.90
CA GLU A 71 -7.53 -14.88 18.13
C GLU A 71 -7.73 -16.24 18.81
N ASN A 72 -7.29 -16.37 20.07
CA ASN A 72 -7.41 -17.61 20.86
C ASN A 72 -6.90 -18.87 20.12
N GLY A 73 -5.75 -18.75 19.45
CA GLY A 73 -5.14 -19.86 18.70
C GLY A 73 -5.80 -20.18 17.35
N SER A 74 -6.85 -19.45 16.95
CA SER A 74 -7.54 -19.65 15.67
C SER A 74 -7.36 -18.45 14.75
N TYR A 75 -7.13 -18.70 13.46
CA TYR A 75 -7.03 -17.63 12.47
C TYR A 75 -8.41 -17.19 11.99
N ARG A 76 -8.73 -15.91 12.18
CA ARG A 76 -9.95 -15.28 11.67
C ARG A 76 -9.61 -14.41 10.47
N LYS A 77 -10.14 -14.78 9.31
CA LYS A 77 -10.02 -13.99 8.08
C LYS A 77 -10.86 -12.72 8.17
N PHE A 78 -10.32 -11.62 7.66
CA PHE A 78 -11.06 -10.37 7.54
C PHE A 78 -11.93 -10.35 6.28
N SER A 79 -13.10 -9.74 6.40
CA SER A 79 -13.88 -9.27 5.26
C SER A 79 -13.18 -8.10 4.54
N GLU A 80 -13.66 -7.71 3.36
CA GLU A 80 -13.12 -6.53 2.65
C GLU A 80 -13.22 -5.25 3.48
N GLN A 81 -14.36 -5.05 4.17
CA GLN A 81 -14.57 -3.89 5.03
C GLN A 81 -13.57 -3.86 6.19
N GLU A 82 -13.33 -5.00 6.82
CA GLU A 82 -12.35 -5.14 7.89
C GLU A 82 -10.90 -4.98 7.40
N GLY A 83 -10.60 -5.45 6.19
CA GLY A 83 -9.27 -5.37 5.60
C GLY A 83 -8.85 -3.96 5.22
N TYR A 84 -9.83 -3.07 4.99
CA TYR A 84 -9.64 -1.63 4.76
C TYR A 84 -10.07 -0.76 5.95
N ASP A 85 -10.27 -1.35 7.14
CA ASP A 85 -10.54 -0.56 8.34
C ASP A 85 -9.35 0.38 8.63
N VAL A 86 -9.64 1.69 8.69
CA VAL A 86 -8.61 2.72 8.78
C VAL A 86 -7.86 2.66 10.11
N LYS A 87 -8.52 2.25 11.20
CA LYS A 87 -7.86 2.14 12.51
C LYS A 87 -6.87 0.98 12.50
N ARG A 88 -7.30 -0.20 12.02
CA ARG A 88 -6.42 -1.36 11.89
C ARG A 88 -5.26 -1.10 10.93
N LEU A 89 -5.52 -0.44 9.80
CA LEU A 89 -4.47 -0.04 8.86
C LEU A 89 -3.46 0.92 9.51
N LYS A 90 -3.93 1.83 10.38
CA LYS A 90 -3.04 2.70 11.14
C LYS A 90 -2.16 1.90 12.11
N ASP A 91 -2.72 0.94 12.83
CA ASP A 91 -1.94 0.11 13.78
C ASP A 91 -0.84 -0.69 13.06
N VAL A 92 -1.17 -1.26 11.89
CA VAL A 92 -0.17 -1.94 11.03
C VAL A 92 0.82 -0.95 10.44
N ALA A 93 0.38 0.24 10.04
CA ALA A 93 1.27 1.27 9.51
C ALA A 93 2.30 1.73 10.55
N ASP A 94 1.86 2.03 11.78
CA ASP A 94 2.75 2.42 12.88
C ASP A 94 3.78 1.32 13.15
N HIS A 95 3.36 0.05 13.11
CA HIS A 95 4.27 -1.10 13.22
C HIS A 95 5.28 -1.15 12.06
N ILE A 96 4.82 -1.06 10.81
CA ILE A 96 5.68 -1.06 9.60
C ILE A 96 6.72 0.07 9.67
N LEU A 97 6.29 1.28 10.06
CA LEU A 97 7.17 2.45 10.20
C LEU A 97 8.23 2.21 11.30
N ALA A 98 7.85 1.61 12.44
CA ALA A 98 8.78 1.28 13.51
C ALA A 98 9.84 0.24 13.07
N VAL A 99 9.42 -0.80 12.35
CA VAL A 99 10.32 -1.83 11.79
C VAL A 99 11.25 -1.25 10.72
N ALA A 100 10.75 -0.34 9.88
CA ALA A 100 11.59 0.33 8.90
C ALA A 100 12.64 1.24 9.56
N LYS A 101 12.23 2.00 10.58
CA LYS A 101 13.12 2.84 11.38
C LYS A 101 14.22 2.01 12.05
N SER A 102 13.91 0.85 12.64
CA SER A 102 14.91 -0.03 13.26
C SER A 102 15.92 -0.60 12.27
N LYS A 103 15.57 -0.62 10.98
CA LYS A 103 16.44 -1.04 9.87
C LYS A 103 17.10 0.12 9.12
N ASN A 104 16.96 1.35 9.63
CA ASN A 104 17.46 2.57 9.00
C ASN A 104 16.92 2.78 7.57
N ILE A 105 15.66 2.42 7.32
CA ILE A 105 14.97 2.60 6.04
C ILE A 105 13.95 3.73 6.19
N ASN A 106 14.06 4.74 5.33
CA ASN A 106 13.15 5.87 5.30
C ASN A 106 11.91 5.55 4.44
N ILE A 107 10.76 5.33 5.08
CA ILE A 107 9.49 5.11 4.41
C ILE A 107 8.41 6.04 4.96
N GLY A 108 7.44 6.38 4.11
CA GLY A 108 6.22 7.09 4.48
C GLY A 108 4.99 6.20 4.31
N TRP A 109 3.93 6.56 5.04
CA TRP A 109 2.60 5.97 4.92
C TRP A 109 1.61 6.97 4.33
N GLY A 110 0.83 6.55 3.34
CA GLY A 110 -0.15 7.39 2.64
C GLY A 110 -1.32 7.84 3.50
N GLY A 111 -1.58 7.17 4.64
CA GLY A 111 -2.57 7.63 5.63
C GLY A 111 -2.22 8.95 6.32
N ASN A 112 -0.96 9.39 6.25
CA ASN A 112 -0.48 10.68 6.79
C ASN A 112 -0.62 11.85 5.81
N TRP A 113 -1.06 11.61 4.56
CA TRP A 113 -1.20 12.67 3.56
C TRP A 113 -2.49 13.46 3.75
N LYS A 114 -2.52 14.69 3.21
CA LYS A 114 -3.75 15.51 3.17
C LYS A 114 -4.89 14.79 2.45
N LYS A 115 -4.57 14.18 1.30
CA LYS A 115 -5.44 13.25 0.60
C LYS A 115 -4.94 11.84 0.88
N LYS A 116 -5.62 11.17 1.80
CA LYS A 116 -5.17 9.90 2.37
C LYS A 116 -5.25 8.78 1.34
N ASP A 117 -4.21 7.95 1.36
CA ASP A 117 -4.14 6.67 0.65
C ASP A 117 -3.67 5.61 1.66
N THR A 118 -4.61 5.06 2.42
CA THR A 118 -4.31 4.27 3.62
C THR A 118 -3.66 2.89 3.35
N PRO A 119 -3.84 2.24 2.19
CA PRO A 119 -3.05 1.06 1.82
C PRO A 119 -1.58 1.34 1.49
N HIS A 120 -1.25 2.58 1.12
CA HIS A 120 0.00 2.93 0.42
C HIS A 120 1.17 3.15 1.36
N PHE A 121 2.33 2.57 1.02
CA PHE A 121 3.62 2.83 1.63
C PHE A 121 4.66 3.12 0.55
N GLU A 122 5.53 4.10 0.78
CA GLU A 122 6.58 4.47 -0.17
C GLU A 122 7.92 4.77 0.49
N LEU A 123 9.00 4.51 -0.24
CA LEU A 123 10.32 5.03 0.11
C LEU A 123 10.34 6.56 0.01
N LYS A 124 11.10 7.20 0.90
CA LYS A 124 11.27 8.65 0.99
C LYS A 124 12.69 9.07 0.64
#